data_AF-A0A6P0N9S2-F1
#
_entry.id   AF-A0A6P0N9S2-F1
#
_cell.length_a   1.000
_cell.length_b   1.000
_cell.length_c   1.000
_cell.angle_alpha   90.00
_cell.angle_beta   90.00
_cell.angle_gamma   90.00
#
_symmetry.space_group_name_H-M   'P 1'
#
loop_
_entity.id
_entity.type
_entity.pdbx_description
1 polymer ?
#
loop_
_entity_poly.entity_id
_entity_poly.type
_entity_poly.pdbx_seq_one_letter_code
_entity_poly.pdbx_strand_id
1 'polypeptide(L)'
;MKAAQAEGWVDKLIAGARESNPGNPALFAFAQEWNLATATTQPHSDPGTGNSTHILHLSDLHITTSEQATLWSNQLAQDLSYELQIPNLDALILSGDIANYSTAEEYQAAQQFLDNLGKEFTLDPEKIVLVPGNHDLNWELAKRGYQLLDLEDYDGKPKEGHYIEESQNVIRVRDEAKYQQRFAHFSQFYQAIKGQPYPLDYDQQAIIEHFPEQNLLILGLNSAWELDHHFKTRASIKSGALSKALAKIRRNRDYDKCMKIAVWHHPLNSDGSDRITDKGFIEQLAVAGFRLFLHGHIHKAETSLFRYDLSPSGRKLDQICAGTL
;
A
#
# COMPACT_ATOMS: atom_id res chain seq x y z
N MET A 1 -3.16 -2.49 52.25
CA MET A 1 -2.04 -1.51 52.24
C MET A 1 -0.82 -1.96 53.03
N LYS A 2 -0.92 -2.39 54.30
CA LYS A 2 0.27 -2.80 55.09
C LYS A 2 1.07 -4.00 54.51
N ALA A 3 0.42 -4.93 53.81
CA ALA A 3 1.13 -6.05 53.17
C ALA A 3 1.88 -5.63 51.89
N ALA A 4 1.35 -4.68 51.11
CA ALA A 4 1.97 -4.22 49.86
C ALA A 4 3.24 -3.38 50.07
N GLN A 5 3.37 -2.72 51.23
CA GLN A 5 4.55 -1.93 51.60
C GLN A 5 5.77 -2.79 51.96
N ALA A 6 5.59 -4.03 52.41
CA ALA A 6 6.69 -4.89 52.85
C ALA A 6 7.49 -5.50 51.69
N GLU A 7 6.91 -5.56 50.48
CA GLU A 7 7.52 -6.23 49.34
C GLU A 7 7.95 -5.28 48.19
N GLY A 8 7.87 -3.96 48.38
CA GLY A 8 8.36 -2.98 47.37
C GLY A 8 7.54 -2.91 46.08
N TRP A 9 6.29 -3.38 46.08
CA TRP A 9 5.42 -3.38 44.88
C TRP A 9 4.74 -2.04 44.61
N VAL A 10 4.76 -1.13 45.59
CA VAL A 10 4.10 0.18 45.51
C VAL A 10 4.66 0.99 44.33
N ASP A 11 5.97 1.00 44.16
CA ASP A 11 6.64 1.76 43.10
C ASP A 11 6.27 1.23 41.70
N LYS A 12 6.18 -0.10 41.56
CA LYS A 12 5.78 -0.76 40.29
C LYS A 12 4.32 -0.55 39.96
N LEU A 13 3.43 -0.57 40.97
CA LEU A 13 2.00 -0.30 40.80
C LEU A 13 1.76 1.16 40.38
N ILE A 14 2.47 2.11 40.99
CA ILE A 14 2.36 3.53 40.63
C ILE A 14 2.97 3.79 39.24
N ALA A 15 4.09 3.16 38.90
CA ALA A 15 4.68 3.24 37.57
C ALA A 15 3.72 2.71 36.49
N GLY A 16 3.15 1.52 36.69
CA GLY A 16 2.17 0.93 35.75
C GLY A 16 0.87 1.73 35.66
N ALA A 17 0.41 2.33 36.76
CA ALA A 17 -0.76 3.21 36.77
C ALA A 17 -0.51 4.54 36.03
N ARG A 18 0.71 5.08 36.10
CA ARG A 18 1.10 6.29 35.35
C ARG A 18 1.32 6.02 33.88
N GLU A 19 1.85 4.85 33.52
CA GLU A 19 1.99 4.41 32.13
C GLU A 19 0.62 4.21 31.48
N SER A 20 -0.33 3.63 32.22
CA SER A 20 -1.71 3.44 31.77
C SER A 20 -2.55 4.73 31.74
N ASN A 21 -2.13 5.81 32.42
CA ASN A 21 -2.89 7.07 32.49
C ASN A 21 -1.96 8.30 32.63
N PRO A 22 -1.19 8.63 31.57
CA PRO A 22 -0.23 9.73 31.62
C PRO A 22 -0.97 11.07 31.71
N GLY A 23 -0.82 11.76 32.84
CA GLY A 23 -1.37 13.11 33.07
C GLY A 23 -2.37 13.25 34.23
N ASN A 24 -2.70 12.17 34.95
CA ASN A 24 -3.62 12.25 36.08
C ASN A 24 -2.99 13.00 37.30
N PRO A 25 -3.54 14.15 37.73
CA PRO A 25 -2.96 14.99 38.79
C PRO A 25 -2.93 14.32 40.17
N ALA A 26 -3.89 13.42 40.45
CA ALA A 26 -3.97 12.73 41.73
C ALA A 26 -2.85 11.68 41.90
N LEU A 27 -2.50 10.99 40.80
CA LEU A 27 -1.38 10.03 40.79
C LEU A 27 -0.02 10.76 40.91
N PHE A 28 0.08 11.97 40.38
CA PHE A 28 1.27 12.81 40.51
C PHE A 28 1.48 13.31 41.94
N ALA A 29 0.42 13.80 42.59
CA ALA A 29 0.46 14.23 44.00
C ALA A 29 0.83 13.07 44.95
N PHE A 30 0.25 11.89 44.72
CA PHE A 30 0.55 10.69 45.52
C PHE A 30 2.02 10.25 45.40
N ALA A 31 2.63 10.35 44.21
CA ALA A 31 4.04 10.01 44.02
C ALA A 31 5.01 10.98 44.73
N GLN A 32 4.65 12.27 44.81
CA GLN A 32 5.46 13.27 45.52
C GLN A 32 5.45 13.07 47.04
N GLU A 33 4.30 12.70 47.59
CA GLU A 33 4.12 12.50 49.04
C GLU A 33 4.99 11.35 49.60
N TRP A 34 5.38 10.39 48.74
CA TRP A 34 6.14 9.19 49.11
C TRP A 34 7.63 9.24 48.73
N ASN A 35 8.13 10.39 48.27
CA ASN A 35 9.54 10.64 47.97
C ASN A 35 10.18 9.61 47.01
N LEU A 36 9.38 9.04 46.12
CA LEU A 36 9.83 8.09 45.11
C LEU A 36 10.57 8.84 44.00
N ALA A 37 11.77 8.35 43.64
CA ALA A 37 12.65 8.99 42.68
C ALA A 37 11.89 9.36 41.41
N THR A 38 11.71 10.65 41.20
CA THR A 38 11.17 11.20 39.99
C THR A 38 12.18 10.92 38.88
N ALA A 39 11.87 9.98 37.99
CA ALA A 39 12.43 10.05 36.65
C ALA A 39 11.96 11.40 36.11
N THR A 40 12.84 12.40 36.18
CA THR A 40 12.62 13.75 35.67
C THR A 40 12.49 13.65 34.17
N THR A 41 11.29 13.36 33.70
CA THR A 41 10.82 13.90 32.43
C THR A 41 10.73 15.39 32.67
N GLN A 42 11.82 16.12 32.39
CA GLN A 42 11.66 17.53 32.08
C GLN A 42 10.56 17.64 31.02
N PRO A 43 9.63 18.59 31.14
CA PRO A 43 8.79 18.92 30.00
C PRO A 43 9.77 19.35 28.91
N HIS A 44 9.95 18.51 27.90
CA HIS A 44 10.52 18.96 26.65
C HIS A 44 9.57 20.03 26.12
N SER A 45 9.83 21.28 26.50
CA SER A 45 9.38 22.45 25.78
C SER A 45 10.20 22.53 24.50
N ASP A 46 9.85 21.64 23.57
CA ASP A 46 9.66 21.97 22.16
C ASP A 46 8.98 20.74 21.53
N PRO A 47 7.64 20.73 21.32
CA PRO A 47 7.17 20.08 20.12
C PRO A 47 7.71 20.97 19.02
N GLY A 48 8.79 20.55 18.36
CA GLY A 48 9.13 21.12 17.08
C GLY A 48 7.82 21.23 16.31
N THR A 49 7.50 22.45 15.88
CA THR A 49 6.36 22.79 15.04
C THR A 49 6.54 22.16 13.66
N GLY A 50 6.76 20.85 13.62
CA GLY A 50 6.59 20.04 12.44
C GLY A 50 5.10 19.83 12.29
N ASN A 51 4.53 20.33 11.19
CA ASN A 51 3.22 19.88 10.75
C ASN A 51 3.20 18.35 10.76
N SER A 52 2.28 17.76 11.53
CA SER A 52 2.00 16.33 11.45
C SER A 52 1.55 16.02 10.02
N THR A 53 2.20 15.06 9.37
CA THR A 53 1.82 14.60 8.03
C THR A 53 0.76 13.52 8.15
N HIS A 54 -0.39 13.73 7.52
CA HIS A 54 -1.51 12.79 7.52
C HIS A 54 -1.58 12.06 6.17
N ILE A 55 -1.23 10.78 6.18
CA ILE A 55 -1.30 9.90 5.01
C ILE A 55 -2.44 8.91 5.24
N LEU A 56 -3.45 8.94 4.39
CA LEU A 56 -4.51 7.94 4.38
C LEU A 56 -4.12 6.80 3.43
N HIS A 57 -4.07 5.57 3.95
CA HIS A 57 -3.81 4.37 3.15
C HIS A 57 -5.04 3.47 3.19
N LEU A 58 -5.62 3.21 2.02
CA LEU A 58 -6.73 2.30 1.82
C LEU A 58 -6.34 1.22 0.81
N SER A 59 -7.01 0.08 0.89
CA SER A 59 -6.84 -1.03 -0.03
C SER A 59 -8.13 -1.84 -0.10
N ASP A 60 -8.28 -2.63 -1.17
CA ASP A 60 -9.33 -3.65 -1.27
C ASP A 60 -10.73 -3.02 -1.15
N LEU A 61 -10.92 -1.86 -1.80
CA LEU A 61 -12.19 -1.15 -1.77
C LEU A 61 -13.28 -1.96 -2.48
N HIS A 62 -12.98 -2.60 -3.61
CA HIS A 62 -13.97 -3.32 -4.44
C HIS A 62 -15.25 -2.49 -4.70
N ILE A 63 -15.08 -1.24 -5.13
CA ILE A 63 -16.20 -0.37 -5.47
C ILE A 63 -16.86 -0.90 -6.74
N THR A 64 -18.18 -1.09 -6.66
CA THR A 64 -19.01 -1.64 -7.74
C THR A 64 -20.13 -0.70 -8.17
N THR A 65 -20.63 0.18 -7.28
CA THR A 65 -21.76 1.07 -7.58
C THR A 65 -21.57 2.48 -7.03
N SER A 66 -22.24 3.46 -7.66
CA SER A 66 -22.29 4.86 -7.19
C SER A 66 -22.89 5.03 -5.80
N GLU A 67 -23.84 4.17 -5.43
CA GLU A 67 -24.49 4.16 -4.11
C GLU A 67 -23.48 3.73 -3.04
N GLN A 68 -22.72 2.67 -3.30
CA GLN A 68 -21.63 2.20 -2.46
C GLN A 68 -20.54 3.27 -2.31
N ALA A 69 -20.11 3.86 -3.43
CA ALA A 69 -19.13 4.95 -3.44
C ALA A 69 -19.57 6.13 -2.55
N THR A 70 -20.83 6.54 -2.65
CA THR A 70 -21.39 7.65 -1.85
C THR A 70 -21.48 7.30 -0.37
N LEU A 71 -21.98 6.11 -0.05
CA LEU A 71 -22.12 5.66 1.33
C LEU A 71 -20.74 5.60 2.02
N TRP A 72 -19.78 4.94 1.39
CA TRP A 72 -18.46 4.72 1.96
C TRP A 72 -17.62 5.98 2.03
N SER A 73 -17.68 6.86 1.02
CA SER A 73 -16.97 8.15 1.09
C SER A 73 -17.48 9.00 2.25
N ASN A 74 -18.79 9.01 2.49
CA ASN A 74 -19.40 9.78 3.58
C ASN A 74 -19.05 9.18 4.95
N GLN A 75 -19.12 7.85 5.09
CA GLN A 75 -18.74 7.19 6.34
C GLN A 75 -17.27 7.45 6.68
N LEU A 76 -16.38 7.26 5.70
CA LEU A 76 -14.95 7.52 5.88
C LEU A 76 -14.68 8.99 6.22
N ALA A 77 -15.34 9.93 5.55
CA ALA A 77 -15.17 11.35 5.84
C ALA A 77 -15.67 11.70 7.25
N GLN A 78 -16.77 11.09 7.70
CA GLN A 78 -17.27 11.22 9.06
C GLN A 78 -16.26 10.69 10.08
N ASP A 79 -15.70 9.50 9.86
CA ASP A 79 -14.73 8.88 10.77
C ASP A 79 -13.45 9.74 10.87
N LEU A 80 -12.94 10.20 9.73
CA LEU A 80 -11.75 11.07 9.67
C LEU A 80 -11.99 12.41 10.39
N SER A 81 -13.12 13.06 10.15
CA SER A 81 -13.42 14.40 10.68
C SER A 81 -13.82 14.40 12.14
N TYR A 82 -14.65 13.44 12.57
CA TYR A 82 -15.27 13.46 13.90
C TYR A 82 -14.60 12.52 14.89
N GLU A 83 -14.24 11.30 14.48
CA GLU A 83 -13.63 10.32 15.39
C GLU A 83 -12.14 10.54 15.52
N LEU A 84 -11.44 10.69 14.39
CA LEU A 84 -9.99 10.84 14.33
C LEU A 84 -9.53 12.31 14.34
N GLN A 85 -10.44 13.26 14.13
CA GLN A 85 -10.19 14.70 14.13
C GLN A 85 -9.03 15.10 13.19
N ILE A 86 -8.95 14.44 12.04
CA ILE A 86 -7.93 14.69 11.02
C ILE A 86 -8.27 16.00 10.29
N PRO A 87 -7.40 17.03 10.34
CA PRO A 87 -7.72 18.34 9.78
C PRO A 87 -7.50 18.41 8.26
N ASN A 88 -6.64 17.55 7.72
CA ASN A 88 -6.29 17.51 6.30
C ASN A 88 -5.67 16.15 5.94
N LEU A 89 -5.63 15.84 4.64
CA LEU A 89 -4.85 14.72 4.10
C LEU A 89 -3.72 15.29 3.22
N ASP A 90 -2.48 14.91 3.53
CA ASP A 90 -1.31 15.25 2.71
C ASP A 90 -1.12 14.27 1.56
N ALA A 91 -1.55 13.01 1.76
CA ALA A 91 -1.53 11.99 0.73
C ALA A 91 -2.66 10.97 0.93
N LEU A 92 -3.20 10.47 -0.18
CA LEU A 92 -4.10 9.32 -0.24
C LEU A 92 -3.43 8.21 -1.05
N ILE A 93 -3.30 7.02 -0.48
CA ILE A 93 -2.71 5.85 -1.12
C ILE A 93 -3.80 4.80 -1.27
N LEU A 94 -4.09 4.40 -2.51
CA LEU A 94 -4.91 3.23 -2.84
C LEU A 94 -3.99 2.11 -3.32
N SER A 95 -3.78 1.08 -2.48
CA SER A 95 -2.82 0.00 -2.74
C SER A 95 -3.39 -1.21 -3.48
N GLY A 96 -4.41 -1.01 -4.31
CA GLY A 96 -4.98 -2.05 -5.18
C GLY A 96 -6.37 -2.51 -4.78
N ASP A 97 -6.96 -3.28 -5.67
CA ASP A 97 -8.34 -3.78 -5.64
C ASP A 97 -9.35 -2.65 -5.42
N ILE A 98 -9.21 -1.61 -6.25
CA ILE A 98 -10.10 -0.45 -6.24
C ILE A 98 -11.47 -0.83 -6.80
N ALA A 99 -11.48 -1.54 -7.94
CA ALA A 99 -12.66 -2.12 -8.57
C ALA A 99 -12.77 -3.63 -8.26
N ASN A 100 -13.91 -4.26 -8.59
CA ASN A 100 -14.10 -5.69 -8.35
C ASN A 100 -13.88 -6.55 -9.61
N TYR A 101 -14.25 -6.07 -10.79
CA TYR A 101 -14.08 -6.77 -12.07
C TYR A 101 -13.34 -5.94 -13.12
N SER A 102 -12.87 -4.74 -12.74
CA SER A 102 -12.23 -3.78 -13.61
C SER A 102 -13.12 -3.45 -14.81
N THR A 103 -14.31 -2.88 -14.57
CA THR A 103 -15.19 -2.32 -15.61
C THR A 103 -15.18 -0.79 -15.61
N ALA A 104 -15.66 -0.18 -16.70
CA ALA A 104 -15.76 1.28 -16.80
C ALA A 104 -16.72 1.85 -15.74
N GLU A 105 -17.83 1.17 -15.47
CA GLU A 105 -18.86 1.57 -14.51
C GLU A 105 -18.33 1.53 -13.07
N GLU A 106 -17.57 0.49 -12.72
CA GLU A 106 -16.92 0.38 -11.41
C GLU A 106 -15.93 1.53 -11.18
N TYR A 107 -15.13 1.88 -12.20
CA TYR A 107 -14.19 3.00 -12.09
C TYR A 107 -14.87 4.38 -12.12
N GLN A 108 -16.03 4.54 -12.76
CA GLN A 108 -16.84 5.75 -12.61
C GLN A 108 -17.32 5.90 -11.16
N ALA A 109 -17.74 4.80 -10.52
CA ALA A 109 -18.09 4.82 -9.10
C ALA A 109 -16.86 5.08 -8.21
N ALA A 110 -15.70 4.48 -8.50
CA ALA A 110 -14.46 4.76 -7.77
C ALA A 110 -14.00 6.22 -7.91
N GLN A 111 -14.18 6.83 -9.08
CA GLN A 111 -13.94 8.26 -9.28
C GLN A 111 -14.90 9.09 -8.41
N GLN A 112 -16.19 8.73 -8.38
CA GLN A 112 -17.16 9.40 -7.53
C GLN A 112 -16.81 9.31 -6.03
N PHE A 113 -16.27 8.18 -5.58
CA PHE A 113 -15.77 8.03 -4.20
C PHE A 113 -14.67 9.04 -3.90
N LEU A 114 -13.68 9.18 -4.79
CA LEU A 114 -12.59 10.16 -4.65
C LEU A 114 -13.10 11.60 -4.72
N ASP A 115 -14.00 11.91 -5.65
CA ASP A 115 -14.61 13.24 -5.80
C ASP A 115 -15.40 13.64 -4.55
N ASN A 116 -16.10 12.69 -3.92
CA ASN A 116 -16.84 12.93 -2.69
C ASN A 116 -15.89 13.20 -1.51
N LEU A 117 -14.88 12.35 -1.32
CA LEU A 117 -13.87 12.55 -0.27
C LEU A 117 -13.11 13.88 -0.47
N GLY A 118 -12.85 14.23 -1.73
CA GLY A 118 -12.22 15.47 -2.18
C GLY A 118 -12.95 16.76 -1.78
N LYS A 119 -14.26 16.69 -1.48
CA LYS A 119 -15.06 17.84 -1.03
C LYS A 119 -14.75 18.24 0.40
N GLU A 120 -14.35 17.28 1.25
CA GLU A 120 -14.03 17.52 2.66
C GLU A 120 -12.51 17.59 2.89
N PHE A 121 -11.74 16.76 2.18
CA PHE A 121 -10.29 16.74 2.24
C PHE A 121 -9.74 17.09 0.87
N THR A 122 -9.00 18.20 0.73
CA THR A 122 -8.46 18.61 -0.58
C THR A 122 -7.46 17.60 -1.13
N LEU A 123 -7.93 16.75 -2.04
CA LEU A 123 -7.19 15.67 -2.69
C LEU A 123 -6.86 16.04 -4.14
N ASP A 124 -5.90 16.96 -4.30
CA ASP A 124 -5.36 17.27 -5.62
C ASP A 124 -4.75 16.00 -6.25
N PRO A 125 -4.77 15.86 -7.59
CA PRO A 125 -4.20 14.70 -8.29
C PRO A 125 -2.80 14.29 -7.82
N GLU A 126 -1.94 15.26 -7.50
CA GLU A 126 -0.57 15.07 -7.03
C GLU A 126 -0.50 14.39 -5.65
N LYS A 127 -1.56 14.48 -4.85
CA LYS A 127 -1.65 13.87 -3.52
C LYS A 127 -2.11 12.41 -3.54
N ILE A 128 -2.63 11.95 -4.67
CA ILE A 128 -3.23 10.62 -4.81
C ILE A 128 -2.23 9.65 -5.44
N VAL A 129 -1.92 8.56 -4.74
CA VAL A 129 -1.13 7.43 -5.22
C VAL A 129 -2.07 6.27 -5.52
N LEU A 130 -2.06 5.80 -6.77
CA LEU A 130 -2.89 4.69 -7.23
C LEU A 130 -2.00 3.53 -7.67
N VAL A 131 -2.23 2.35 -7.10
CA VAL A 131 -1.55 1.11 -7.45
C VAL A 131 -2.62 0.06 -7.77
N PRO A 132 -2.50 -0.72 -8.87
CA PRO A 132 -3.48 -1.74 -9.20
C PRO A 132 -3.26 -3.02 -8.38
N GLY A 133 -4.37 -3.69 -8.07
CA GLY A 133 -4.43 -5.07 -7.57
C GLY A 133 -4.85 -6.07 -8.65
N ASN A 134 -5.23 -7.29 -8.24
CA ASN A 134 -5.68 -8.35 -9.14
C ASN A 134 -7.16 -8.25 -9.54
N HIS A 135 -7.97 -7.48 -8.83
CA HIS A 135 -9.31 -7.10 -9.27
C HIS A 135 -9.32 -5.87 -10.19
N ASP A 136 -8.20 -5.15 -10.25
CA ASP A 136 -7.99 -4.03 -11.20
C ASP A 136 -7.50 -4.49 -12.60
N LEU A 137 -7.41 -5.80 -12.84
CA LEU A 137 -7.25 -6.37 -14.18
C LEU A 137 -8.57 -6.98 -14.65
N ASN A 138 -8.95 -6.71 -15.89
CA ASN A 138 -10.14 -7.29 -16.48
C ASN A 138 -9.86 -8.72 -16.98
N TRP A 139 -10.51 -9.69 -16.37
CA TRP A 139 -10.32 -11.12 -16.62
C TRP A 139 -10.71 -11.54 -18.05
N GLU A 140 -11.74 -10.92 -18.63
CA GLU A 140 -12.18 -11.19 -19.99
C GLU A 140 -11.19 -10.64 -21.03
N LEU A 141 -10.67 -9.43 -20.82
CA LEU A 141 -9.59 -8.88 -21.65
C LEU A 141 -8.31 -9.71 -21.52
N ALA A 142 -7.99 -10.19 -20.31
CA ALA A 142 -6.86 -11.08 -20.09
C ALA A 142 -7.01 -12.39 -20.88
N LYS A 143 -8.21 -12.98 -20.92
CA LYS A 143 -8.52 -14.17 -21.75
C LYS A 143 -8.44 -13.88 -23.24
N ARG A 144 -8.97 -12.74 -23.72
CA ARG A 144 -8.88 -12.31 -25.12
C ARG A 144 -7.45 -11.99 -25.57
N GLY A 145 -6.53 -11.82 -24.61
CA GLY A 145 -5.09 -11.74 -24.84
C GLY A 145 -4.45 -13.03 -25.33
N TYR A 146 -5.20 -14.13 -25.42
CA TYR A 146 -4.70 -15.42 -25.91
C TYR A 146 -5.41 -15.86 -27.19
N GLN A 147 -4.62 -16.27 -28.18
CA GLN A 147 -5.07 -16.84 -29.43
C GLN A 147 -4.97 -18.36 -29.40
N LEU A 148 -6.08 -19.05 -29.72
CA LEU A 148 -6.10 -20.51 -29.88
C LEU A 148 -5.45 -20.90 -31.21
N LEU A 149 -4.51 -21.83 -31.18
CA LEU A 149 -3.75 -22.32 -32.32
C LEU A 149 -3.52 -23.83 -32.19
N ASP A 150 -3.45 -24.53 -33.32
CA ASP A 150 -2.87 -25.87 -33.35
C ASP A 150 -1.35 -25.76 -33.16
N LEU A 151 -0.78 -26.68 -32.40
CA LEU A 151 0.65 -26.66 -32.04
C LEU A 151 1.56 -26.74 -33.29
N GLU A 152 1.09 -27.41 -34.34
CA GLU A 152 1.79 -27.52 -35.62
C GLU A 152 1.83 -26.20 -36.41
N ASP A 153 0.85 -25.32 -36.19
CA ASP A 153 0.76 -24.00 -36.82
C ASP A 153 1.53 -22.91 -36.05
N TYR A 154 2.09 -23.25 -34.88
CA TYR A 154 2.84 -22.30 -34.07
C TYR A 154 4.32 -22.29 -34.46
N ASP A 155 4.72 -21.27 -35.24
CA ASP A 155 6.10 -21.05 -35.69
C ASP A 155 7.10 -20.70 -34.55
N GLY A 156 6.60 -20.44 -33.33
CA GLY A 156 7.41 -20.06 -32.18
C GLY A 156 7.84 -21.24 -31.32
N LYS A 157 8.82 -21.01 -30.44
CA LYS A 157 9.10 -21.95 -29.33
C LYS A 157 8.20 -21.57 -28.14
N PRO A 158 7.34 -22.47 -27.64
CA PRO A 158 6.51 -22.20 -26.48
C PRO A 158 7.39 -21.77 -25.30
N LYS A 159 7.25 -20.51 -24.89
CA LYS A 159 7.96 -19.97 -23.73
C LYS A 159 7.09 -20.19 -22.51
N GLU A 160 7.63 -20.85 -21.50
CA GLU A 160 6.91 -21.11 -20.25
C GLU A 160 6.24 -19.83 -19.74
N GLY A 161 4.96 -19.96 -19.42
CA GLY A 161 4.14 -18.85 -18.94
C GLY A 161 3.64 -17.84 -19.97
N HIS A 162 3.98 -18.00 -21.25
CA HIS A 162 3.42 -17.21 -22.36
C HIS A 162 2.47 -18.01 -23.27
N TYR A 163 2.15 -19.24 -22.88
CA TYR A 163 1.12 -20.05 -23.51
C TYR A 163 0.36 -20.88 -22.46
N ILE A 164 -0.81 -21.38 -22.84
CA ILE A 164 -1.64 -22.30 -22.07
C ILE A 164 -1.86 -23.54 -22.94
N GLU A 165 -1.67 -24.72 -22.37
CA GLU A 165 -1.96 -25.98 -23.05
C GLU A 165 -3.45 -26.32 -22.87
N GLU A 166 -4.20 -26.45 -23.97
CA GLU A 166 -5.62 -26.81 -23.94
C GLU A 166 -5.81 -28.31 -24.19
N SER A 167 -4.98 -28.89 -25.06
CA SER A 167 -4.89 -30.33 -25.31
C SER A 167 -3.55 -30.68 -25.95
N GLN A 168 -3.30 -31.98 -26.20
CA GLN A 168 -2.02 -32.48 -26.74
C GLN A 168 -1.53 -31.74 -27.99
N ASN A 169 -2.44 -31.26 -28.86
CA ASN A 169 -2.09 -30.58 -30.11
C ASN A 169 -2.63 -29.15 -30.20
N VAL A 170 -3.21 -28.60 -29.13
CA VAL A 170 -3.86 -27.29 -29.15
C VAL A 170 -3.35 -26.44 -28.01
N ILE A 171 -2.87 -25.25 -28.33
CA ILE A 171 -2.37 -24.28 -27.37
C ILE A 171 -3.05 -22.92 -27.53
N ARG A 172 -3.08 -22.16 -26.45
CA ARG A 172 -3.39 -20.74 -26.45
C ARG A 172 -2.11 -19.95 -26.29
N VAL A 173 -1.73 -19.16 -27.30
CA VAL A 173 -0.53 -18.34 -27.28
C VAL A 173 -0.89 -16.90 -26.93
N ARG A 174 -0.12 -16.30 -26.03
CA ARG A 174 -0.32 -14.91 -25.58
C ARG A 174 0.09 -13.92 -26.66
N ASP A 175 -0.82 -13.02 -27.03
CA ASP A 175 -0.57 -11.78 -27.78
C ASP A 175 -0.27 -10.67 -26.77
N GLU A 176 1.00 -10.27 -26.65
CA GLU A 176 1.43 -9.31 -25.61
C GLU A 176 0.71 -7.95 -25.72
N ALA A 177 0.39 -7.48 -26.93
CA ALA A 177 -0.28 -6.20 -27.12
C ALA A 177 -1.73 -6.24 -26.61
N LYS A 178 -2.45 -7.34 -26.87
CA LYS A 178 -3.80 -7.56 -26.33
C LYS A 178 -3.76 -7.90 -24.84
N TYR A 179 -2.77 -8.69 -24.42
CA TYR A 179 -2.60 -9.10 -23.03
C TYR A 179 -2.49 -7.86 -22.13
N GLN A 180 -1.64 -6.90 -22.49
CA GLN A 180 -1.48 -5.62 -21.80
C GLN A 180 -2.79 -4.83 -21.61
N GLN A 181 -3.78 -4.99 -22.50
CA GLN A 181 -5.08 -4.32 -22.39
C GLN A 181 -5.92 -4.77 -21.20
N ARG A 182 -5.55 -5.83 -20.47
CA ARG A 182 -6.27 -6.20 -19.23
C ARG A 182 -6.32 -5.07 -18.19
N PHE A 183 -5.36 -4.14 -18.21
CA PHE A 183 -5.35 -2.95 -17.35
C PHE A 183 -5.94 -1.70 -18.03
N ALA A 184 -6.59 -1.81 -19.19
CA ALA A 184 -7.07 -0.65 -19.95
C ALA A 184 -8.08 0.20 -19.15
N HIS A 185 -8.98 -0.44 -18.40
CA HIS A 185 -9.95 0.27 -17.56
C HIS A 185 -9.28 0.98 -16.38
N PHE A 186 -8.36 0.32 -15.67
CA PHE A 186 -7.53 0.97 -14.65
C PHE A 186 -6.71 2.13 -15.22
N SER A 187 -6.18 1.99 -16.43
CA SER A 187 -5.42 3.04 -17.11
C SER A 187 -6.27 4.28 -17.43
N GLN A 188 -7.51 4.08 -17.86
CA GLN A 188 -8.47 5.16 -18.07
C GLN A 188 -8.89 5.82 -16.75
N PHE A 189 -9.13 5.04 -15.70
CA PHE A 189 -9.38 5.57 -14.36
C PHE A 189 -8.22 6.42 -13.85
N TYR A 190 -7.00 5.90 -13.94
CA TYR A 190 -5.79 6.62 -13.58
C TYR A 190 -5.67 7.93 -14.39
N GLN A 191 -6.04 7.94 -15.68
CA GLN A 191 -6.09 9.17 -16.49
C GLN A 191 -7.13 10.17 -15.97
N ALA A 192 -8.31 9.70 -15.58
CA ALA A 192 -9.36 10.56 -15.04
C ALA A 192 -8.89 11.30 -13.77
N ILE A 193 -8.11 10.62 -12.93
CA ILE A 193 -7.61 11.17 -11.65
C ILE A 193 -6.31 11.97 -11.84
N LYS A 194 -5.34 11.44 -12.60
CA LYS A 194 -3.96 11.95 -12.69
C LYS A 194 -3.68 12.77 -13.96
N GLY A 195 -4.66 12.91 -14.86
CA GLY A 195 -4.54 13.64 -16.13
C GLY A 195 -3.75 12.91 -17.23
N GLN A 196 -3.20 11.73 -16.95
CA GLN A 196 -2.40 10.93 -17.88
C GLN A 196 -2.68 9.44 -17.64
N PRO A 197 -2.68 8.57 -18.68
CA PRO A 197 -3.01 7.16 -18.52
C PRO A 197 -1.96 6.39 -17.72
N TYR A 198 -2.41 5.38 -16.98
CA TYR A 198 -1.48 4.42 -16.37
C TYR A 198 -0.76 3.65 -17.50
N PRO A 199 0.57 3.48 -17.44
CA PRO A 199 1.30 2.80 -18.49
C PRO A 199 0.91 1.32 -18.56
N LEU A 200 0.57 0.86 -19.77
CA LEU A 200 0.32 -0.56 -20.05
C LEU A 200 1.61 -1.35 -20.27
N ASP A 201 2.70 -0.67 -20.62
CA ASP A 201 4.04 -1.25 -20.68
C ASP A 201 4.54 -1.55 -19.26
N TYR A 202 4.70 -2.84 -18.95
CA TYR A 202 5.11 -3.33 -17.62
C TYR A 202 6.43 -2.74 -17.15
N ASP A 203 7.33 -2.40 -18.07
CA ASP A 203 8.62 -1.79 -17.77
C ASP A 203 8.52 -0.33 -17.29
N GLN A 204 7.31 0.23 -17.30
CA GLN A 204 6.97 1.58 -16.83
C GLN A 204 6.02 1.56 -15.62
N GLN A 205 5.65 0.38 -15.10
CA GLN A 205 4.70 0.21 -13.98
C GLN A 205 5.35 0.31 -12.58
N ALA A 206 6.41 1.14 -12.49
CA ALA A 206 7.03 1.57 -11.25
C ALA A 206 6.99 3.11 -11.21
N ILE A 207 5.94 3.66 -10.58
CA ILE A 207 5.61 5.08 -10.60
C ILE A 207 6.16 5.76 -9.34
N ILE A 208 6.89 6.86 -9.54
CA ILE A 208 7.49 7.64 -8.45
C ILE A 208 6.62 8.88 -8.25
N GLU A 209 6.06 9.03 -7.04
CA GLU A 209 5.28 10.18 -6.61
C GLU A 209 6.09 10.92 -5.55
N HIS A 210 6.38 12.21 -5.78
CA HIS A 210 7.23 13.02 -4.92
C HIS A 210 6.41 14.12 -4.23
N PHE A 211 6.49 14.14 -2.90
CA PHE A 211 5.78 15.04 -2.01
C PHE A 211 6.82 15.94 -1.31
N PRO A 212 7.22 17.05 -1.95
CA PRO A 212 8.35 17.86 -1.49
C PRO A 212 8.08 18.52 -0.13
N GLU A 213 6.85 18.97 0.12
CA GLU A 213 6.48 19.64 1.37
C GLU A 213 6.62 18.70 2.58
N GLN A 214 6.28 17.43 2.39
CA GLN A 214 6.34 16.38 3.41
C GLN A 214 7.72 15.68 3.44
N ASN A 215 8.66 16.04 2.57
CA ASN A 215 9.91 15.29 2.33
C ASN A 215 9.63 13.78 2.16
N LEU A 216 8.66 13.45 1.30
CA LEU A 216 8.17 12.09 1.12
C LEU A 216 8.29 11.65 -0.34
N LEU A 217 8.68 10.41 -0.55
CA LEU A 217 8.75 9.75 -1.85
C LEU A 217 8.01 8.42 -1.78
N ILE A 218 7.01 8.26 -2.62
CA ILE A 218 6.23 7.04 -2.71
C ILE A 218 6.52 6.35 -4.05
N LEU A 219 6.87 5.07 -4.01
CA LEU A 219 7.07 4.23 -5.18
C LEU A 219 5.93 3.21 -5.30
N GLY A 220 5.00 3.46 -6.23
CA GLY A 220 3.95 2.51 -6.59
C GLY A 220 4.46 1.43 -7.54
N LEU A 221 4.21 0.16 -7.22
CA LEU A 221 4.67 -1.01 -7.97
C LEU A 221 3.49 -1.93 -8.31
N ASN A 222 3.31 -2.24 -9.60
CA ASN A 222 2.30 -3.22 -10.00
C ASN A 222 2.74 -4.64 -9.65
N SER A 223 2.13 -5.20 -8.59
CA SER A 223 2.31 -6.60 -8.22
C SER A 223 1.45 -7.59 -9.02
N ALA A 224 0.45 -7.09 -9.74
CA ALA A 224 -0.49 -7.86 -10.54
C ALA A 224 -0.05 -8.03 -12.00
N TRP A 225 1.13 -7.51 -12.39
CA TRP A 225 1.54 -7.38 -13.79
C TRP A 225 1.66 -8.71 -14.54
N GLU A 226 1.82 -9.85 -13.87
CA GLU A 226 1.94 -11.17 -14.51
C GLU A 226 0.70 -12.06 -14.31
N LEU A 227 -0.32 -11.59 -13.60
CA LEU A 227 -1.55 -12.34 -13.36
C LEU A 227 -2.50 -12.24 -14.57
N ASP A 228 -3.26 -13.31 -14.76
CA ASP A 228 -4.37 -13.37 -15.71
C ASP A 228 -5.41 -14.43 -15.32
N HIS A 229 -6.36 -14.65 -16.23
CA HIS A 229 -7.45 -15.61 -16.09
C HIS A 229 -7.02 -17.06 -15.80
N HIS A 230 -5.81 -17.45 -16.19
CA HIS A 230 -5.25 -18.78 -16.03
C HIS A 230 -4.14 -18.81 -14.97
N PHE A 231 -3.16 -17.92 -15.06
CA PHE A 231 -2.02 -17.82 -14.15
C PHE A 231 -2.30 -16.85 -12.98
N LYS A 232 -3.23 -17.24 -12.10
CA LYS A 232 -3.72 -16.40 -11.01
C LYS A 232 -2.73 -16.19 -9.85
N THR A 233 -1.64 -16.97 -9.80
CA THR A 233 -0.72 -17.05 -8.66
C THR A 233 0.67 -16.48 -8.96
N ARG A 234 0.78 -15.61 -9.98
CA ARG A 234 2.06 -15.04 -10.44
C ARG A 234 2.32 -13.64 -9.91
N ALA A 235 1.86 -13.35 -8.70
CA ALA A 235 2.14 -12.08 -8.04
C ALA A 235 3.65 -11.84 -7.93
N SER A 236 4.13 -10.75 -8.51
CA SER A 236 5.56 -10.41 -8.57
C SER A 236 5.76 -8.95 -8.93
N ILE A 237 6.99 -8.43 -8.76
CA ILE A 237 7.35 -7.08 -9.23
C ILE A 237 8.23 -7.20 -10.48
N LYS A 238 7.89 -6.46 -11.54
CA LYS A 238 8.69 -6.43 -12.77
C LYS A 238 10.07 -5.82 -12.51
N SER A 239 11.11 -6.66 -12.57
CA SER A 239 12.50 -6.28 -12.26
C SER A 239 13.03 -5.10 -13.11
N GLY A 240 12.66 -5.05 -14.39
CA GLY A 240 13.02 -3.96 -15.31
C GLY A 240 12.44 -2.61 -14.89
N ALA A 241 11.17 -2.59 -14.49
CA ALA A 241 10.48 -1.39 -14.00
C ALA A 241 11.12 -0.88 -12.71
N LEU A 242 11.33 -1.78 -11.73
CA LEU A 242 11.99 -1.43 -10.48
C LEU A 242 13.40 -0.88 -10.70
N SER A 243 14.21 -1.55 -11.52
CA SER A 243 15.58 -1.11 -11.82
C SER A 243 15.61 0.29 -12.43
N LYS A 244 14.69 0.59 -13.36
CA LYS A 244 14.56 1.92 -13.97
C LYS A 244 14.14 2.96 -12.93
N ALA A 245 13.17 2.66 -12.08
CA ALA A 245 12.72 3.55 -11.01
C ALA A 245 13.83 3.83 -10.00
N LEU A 246 14.51 2.81 -9.47
CA LEU A 246 15.62 2.98 -8.52
C LEU A 246 16.78 3.77 -9.14
N ALA A 247 17.06 3.60 -10.43
CA ALA A 247 18.06 4.40 -11.14
C ALA A 247 17.65 5.88 -11.26
N LYS A 248 16.36 6.18 -11.49
CA LYS A 248 15.83 7.56 -11.46
C LYS A 248 15.96 8.14 -10.05
N ILE A 249 15.58 7.37 -9.02
CA ILE A 249 15.64 7.82 -7.62
C ILE A 249 17.07 8.19 -7.23
N ARG A 250 18.03 7.29 -7.48
CA ARG A 250 19.45 7.51 -7.14
C ARG A 250 20.08 8.72 -7.84
N ARG A 251 19.58 9.11 -9.02
CA ARG A 251 20.15 10.21 -9.82
C ARG A 251 19.55 11.57 -9.47
N ASN A 252 18.42 11.61 -8.77
CA ASN A 252 17.77 12.85 -8.38
C ASN A 252 18.06 13.18 -6.91
N ARG A 253 18.82 14.25 -6.68
CA ARG A 253 19.24 14.69 -5.34
C ARG A 253 18.09 15.20 -4.48
N ASP A 254 16.99 15.63 -5.08
CA ASP A 254 15.80 16.09 -4.33
C ASP A 254 15.25 14.96 -3.45
N TYR A 255 15.47 13.70 -3.84
CA TYR A 255 14.98 12.54 -3.12
C TYR A 255 15.91 12.04 -2.01
N ASP A 256 17.11 12.60 -1.87
CA ASP A 256 18.12 12.10 -0.92
C ASP A 256 17.60 12.18 0.52
N LYS A 257 16.89 13.27 0.84
CA LYS A 257 16.34 13.53 2.18
C LYS A 257 14.93 12.95 2.38
N CYS A 258 14.29 12.46 1.33
CA CYS A 258 12.93 11.96 1.45
C CYS A 258 12.85 10.68 2.31
N MET A 259 11.82 10.60 3.15
CA MET A 259 11.27 9.33 3.61
C MET A 259 10.77 8.57 2.38
N LYS A 260 11.15 7.30 2.25
CA LYS A 260 10.85 6.48 1.06
C LYS A 260 9.92 5.34 1.45
N ILE A 261 8.75 5.30 0.82
CA ILE A 261 7.70 4.29 1.02
C ILE A 261 7.47 3.56 -0.31
N ALA A 262 7.47 2.23 -0.28
CA ALA A 262 7.07 1.43 -1.43
C ALA A 262 5.61 0.97 -1.26
N VAL A 263 4.84 0.88 -2.34
CA VAL A 263 3.43 0.48 -2.31
C VAL A 263 3.20 -0.56 -3.39
N TRP A 264 2.60 -1.68 -3.04
CA TRP A 264 2.12 -2.72 -3.95
C TRP A 264 0.88 -3.40 -3.37
N HIS A 265 0.25 -4.34 -4.07
CA HIS A 265 -1.00 -4.93 -3.60
C HIS A 265 -0.81 -6.27 -2.86
N HIS A 266 -0.16 -7.24 -3.50
CA HIS A 266 -0.07 -8.62 -2.99
C HIS A 266 0.88 -8.77 -1.79
N PRO A 267 0.58 -9.65 -0.81
CA PRO A 267 1.37 -9.76 0.40
C PRO A 267 2.67 -10.53 0.16
N LEU A 268 3.65 -10.36 1.06
CA LEU A 268 4.88 -11.18 1.06
C LEU A 268 4.72 -12.49 1.83
N ASN A 269 3.82 -12.49 2.81
CA ASN A 269 3.51 -13.61 3.68
C ASN A 269 1.99 -13.78 3.71
N SER A 270 1.49 -14.83 3.05
CA SER A 270 0.12 -15.33 3.20
C SER A 270 0.16 -16.86 3.13
N ASP A 271 -0.81 -17.51 3.76
CA ASP A 271 -0.99 -18.96 3.62
C ASP A 271 -1.50 -19.34 2.21
N GLY A 272 -2.03 -18.36 1.47
CA GLY A 272 -2.53 -18.49 0.11
C GLY A 272 -1.45 -18.47 -0.97
N SER A 273 -1.83 -18.86 -2.18
CA SER A 273 -0.98 -18.85 -3.38
C SER A 273 -0.88 -17.47 -4.06
N ASP A 274 -1.47 -16.46 -3.43
CA ASP A 274 -1.59 -15.07 -3.88
C ASP A 274 -0.44 -14.18 -3.41
N ARG A 275 0.49 -14.69 -2.59
CA ARG A 275 1.69 -13.97 -2.18
C ARG A 275 2.72 -13.81 -3.29
N ILE A 276 3.54 -12.77 -3.15
CA ILE A 276 4.79 -12.64 -3.89
C ILE A 276 5.83 -13.61 -3.30
N THR A 277 6.28 -14.56 -4.12
CA THR A 277 7.25 -15.59 -3.71
C THR A 277 8.71 -15.16 -3.90
N ASP A 278 9.01 -14.45 -4.99
CA ASP A 278 10.33 -13.86 -5.22
C ASP A 278 10.47 -12.54 -4.47
N LYS A 279 11.25 -12.56 -3.38
CA LYS A 279 11.49 -11.41 -2.50
C LYS A 279 12.77 -10.65 -2.85
N GLY A 280 13.47 -10.98 -3.94
CA GLY A 280 14.73 -10.33 -4.32
C GLY A 280 14.61 -8.81 -4.54
N PHE A 281 13.41 -8.33 -4.87
CA PHE A 281 13.13 -6.90 -5.02
C PHE A 281 13.19 -6.13 -3.69
N ILE A 282 12.91 -6.78 -2.55
CA ILE A 282 12.93 -6.17 -1.22
C ILE A 282 14.35 -5.73 -0.84
N GLU A 283 15.35 -6.54 -1.16
CA GLU A 283 16.75 -6.17 -0.94
C GLU A 283 17.13 -4.93 -1.74
N GLN A 284 16.68 -4.82 -2.99
CA GLN A 284 16.93 -3.64 -3.83
C GLN A 284 16.29 -2.38 -3.23
N LEU A 285 15.06 -2.48 -2.71
CA LEU A 285 14.38 -1.38 -2.01
C LEU A 285 15.15 -0.98 -0.74
N ALA A 286 15.55 -1.93 0.09
CA ALA A 286 16.32 -1.66 1.30
C ALA A 286 17.69 -1.02 1.01
N VAL A 287 18.38 -1.47 -0.05
CA VAL A 287 19.64 -0.87 -0.51
C VAL A 287 19.43 0.58 -0.98
N ALA A 288 18.30 0.85 -1.64
CA ALA A 288 17.91 2.18 -2.10
C ALA A 288 17.36 3.10 -0.98
N GLY A 289 17.32 2.62 0.28
CA GLY A 289 16.94 3.41 1.43
C GLY A 289 15.43 3.54 1.66
N PHE A 290 14.63 2.68 1.05
CA PHE A 290 13.23 2.50 1.46
C PHE A 290 13.18 1.97 2.89
N ARG A 291 12.26 2.51 3.69
CA ARG A 291 12.09 2.13 5.11
C ARG A 291 10.75 1.49 5.40
N LEU A 292 9.73 1.83 4.63
CA LEU A 292 8.38 1.33 4.80
C LEU A 292 7.88 0.74 3.48
N PHE A 293 7.02 -0.27 3.59
CA PHE A 293 6.15 -0.63 2.49
C PHE A 293 4.70 -0.82 2.95
N LEU A 294 3.80 -0.50 2.03
CA LEU A 294 2.35 -0.63 2.18
C LEU A 294 1.83 -1.66 1.19
N HIS A 295 0.94 -2.53 1.65
CA HIS A 295 0.20 -3.42 0.77
C HIS A 295 -1.21 -3.76 1.27
N GLY A 296 -1.96 -4.40 0.38
CA GLY A 296 -3.35 -4.84 0.59
C GLY A 296 -3.49 -6.36 0.67
N HIS A 297 -4.63 -6.87 0.18
CA HIS A 297 -4.92 -8.29 -0.08
C HIS A 297 -5.06 -9.19 1.17
N ILE A 298 -4.62 -8.71 2.35
CA ILE A 298 -4.87 -9.37 3.62
C ILE A 298 -6.19 -8.82 4.19
N HIS A 299 -7.26 -9.61 4.13
CA HIS A 299 -8.61 -9.27 4.63
C HIS A 299 -8.72 -9.14 6.18
N LYS A 300 -7.59 -8.96 6.87
CA LYS A 300 -7.52 -8.59 8.28
C LYS A 300 -6.69 -7.32 8.36
N ALA A 301 -7.25 -6.29 8.99
CA ALA A 301 -6.51 -5.10 9.42
C ALA A 301 -5.43 -5.51 10.43
N GLU A 302 -4.31 -6.00 9.92
CA GLU A 302 -3.16 -6.34 10.72
C GLU A 302 -2.22 -5.14 10.74
N THR A 303 -2.31 -4.34 11.80
CA THR A 303 -1.23 -3.45 12.23
C THR A 303 -0.10 -4.29 12.86
N SER A 304 0.32 -5.32 12.13
CA SER A 304 1.43 -6.17 12.50
C SER A 304 2.69 -5.53 11.92
N LEU A 305 3.48 -4.89 12.79
CA LEU A 305 4.83 -4.41 12.46
C LEU A 305 5.74 -5.64 12.28
N PHE A 306 5.63 -6.31 11.14
CA PHE A 306 6.56 -7.37 10.78
C PHE A 306 7.88 -6.71 10.37
N ARG A 307 8.86 -6.78 11.29
CA ARG A 307 10.24 -6.38 11.00
C ARG A 307 10.88 -7.46 10.13
N TYR A 308 11.15 -7.14 8.88
CA TYR A 308 12.06 -7.97 8.08
C TYR A 308 13.48 -7.49 8.30
N ASP A 309 14.21 -8.18 9.18
CA ASP A 309 15.67 -8.09 9.24
C ASP A 309 16.25 -8.91 8.08
N LEU A 310 16.33 -8.29 6.89
CA LEU A 310 16.80 -8.95 5.68
C LEU A 310 17.96 -8.20 5.01
N SER A 311 18.97 -7.82 5.78
CA SER A 311 20.31 -7.68 5.19
C SER A 311 21.41 -8.12 6.16
N PRO A 312 22.48 -8.77 5.65
CA PRO A 312 23.72 -9.00 6.42
C PRO A 312 24.34 -7.70 6.95
N SER A 313 23.91 -6.54 6.41
CA SER A 313 24.38 -5.20 6.75
C SER A 313 23.50 -4.45 7.78
N GLY A 314 22.42 -5.04 8.30
CA GLY A 314 21.58 -4.44 9.35
C GLY A 314 20.63 -3.32 8.89
N ARG A 315 20.37 -3.15 7.59
CA ARG A 315 19.33 -2.24 7.07
C ARG A 315 17.93 -2.86 7.24
N LYS A 316 16.97 -2.03 7.66
CA LYS A 316 15.62 -2.43 8.10
C LYS A 316 14.54 -1.89 7.17
N LEU A 317 13.56 -2.73 6.85
CA LEU A 317 12.34 -2.37 6.13
C LEU A 317 11.14 -2.84 6.96
N ASP A 318 10.28 -1.91 7.38
CA ASP A 318 9.10 -2.20 8.18
C ASP A 318 7.83 -2.28 7.29
N GLN A 319 6.92 -3.18 7.67
CA GLN A 319 5.64 -3.42 6.98
C GLN A 319 4.49 -2.70 7.67
N ILE A 320 3.58 -2.09 6.90
CA ILE A 320 2.26 -1.63 7.36
C ILE A 320 1.20 -2.10 6.36
N CYS A 321 0.16 -2.77 6.84
CA CYS A 321 -0.96 -3.24 6.00
C CYS A 321 -2.21 -2.36 6.24
N ALA A 322 -2.94 -2.03 5.18
CA ALA A 322 -4.32 -1.58 5.33
C ALA A 322 -5.22 -2.81 5.39
N GLY A 323 -6.16 -2.82 6.34
CA GLY A 323 -7.27 -3.77 6.29
C GLY A 323 -8.39 -3.26 5.38
N THR A 324 -9.26 -4.18 4.98
CA THR A 324 -10.47 -3.88 4.22
C THR A 324 -11.45 -3.03 5.06
N LEU A 325 -12.11 -2.05 4.43
CA LEU A 325 -13.21 -1.28 5.01
C LEU A 325 -14.50 -2.09 5.11
#